data_AF-K2G4D3-F1
#
_entry.id   AF-K2G4D3-F1
#
_cell.length_a   1.000
_cell.length_b   1.000
_cell.length_c   1.000
_cell.angle_alpha   90.00
_cell.angle_beta   90.00
_cell.angle_gamma   90.00
#
_symmetry.space_group_name_H-M   'P 1'
#
loop_
_entity.id
_entity.type
_entity.pdbx_description
1 polymer ?
#
loop_
_entity_poly.entity_id
_entity_poly.type
_entity_poly.pdbx_seq_one_letter_code
_entity_poly.pdbx_strand_id
1 'polypeptide(L)'
;MQNSKLNDLVKGYRSIELKAHVSLDDVINKVTQEVAELVEAIVKWNYTEMKKEAGDAIVNVLSASAAMGAELVDMRWGFDGEYVSRSYEHLFLGLWKWNQKIQALRWRYSRDDWCVTSLREATCEFVKVILRYVDREASLSQVVEKNTEKFLKRVDAYKAKFDIYDFVDSYSDFPKKGIEFKDISPILKSQEAMKYVCFELAQKCSWADVIAGLDARWFLFGVEVAKILGKPFIMIRKKWKLPGKTVGIDYSLEYGSSEIELQKSAIKKWQKVALIDDLLATWGTMLAAASLVEKLWWSVNNVACVISLDEEELLSSETRFKLSSYDVSSVMSYQ
;
A
#
# COMPACT_ATOMS: atom_id res chain seq x y z
N MET A 1 -3.32 16.48 -25.21
CA MET A 1 -2.01 16.97 -24.71
C MET A 1 -2.03 17.32 -23.21
N GLN A 2 -2.98 18.12 -22.69
CA GLN A 2 -3.02 18.46 -21.24
C GLN A 2 -3.16 17.24 -20.30
N ASN A 3 -3.92 16.21 -20.69
CA ASN A 3 -4.08 14.99 -19.87
C ASN A 3 -2.80 14.12 -19.78
N SER A 4 -1.88 14.13 -20.76
CA SER A 4 -0.67 13.28 -20.65
C SER A 4 0.35 13.90 -19.69
N LYS A 5 0.57 15.21 -19.75
CA LYS A 5 1.50 15.92 -18.85
C LYS A 5 1.05 15.83 -17.39
N LEU A 6 -0.27 15.93 -17.14
CA LEU A 6 -0.85 15.71 -15.82
C LEU A 6 -0.68 14.25 -15.37
N ASN A 7 -0.94 13.27 -16.25
CA ASN A 7 -0.74 11.86 -15.95
C ASN A 7 0.73 11.52 -15.66
N ASP A 8 1.69 12.16 -16.33
CA ASP A 8 3.11 11.94 -16.11
C ASP A 8 3.57 12.55 -14.78
N LEU A 9 3.06 13.74 -14.42
CA LEU A 9 3.24 14.33 -13.08
C LEU A 9 2.66 13.42 -12.00
N VAL A 10 1.40 12.98 -12.16
CA VAL A 10 0.67 12.05 -11.27
C VAL A 10 1.38 10.69 -11.14
N LYS A 11 1.99 10.17 -12.22
CA LYS A 11 2.83 8.96 -12.17
C LYS A 11 4.17 9.21 -11.47
N GLY A 12 4.77 10.37 -11.67
CA GLY A 12 5.96 10.81 -10.92
C GLY A 12 5.68 10.99 -9.43
N TYR A 13 4.47 11.43 -9.07
CA TYR A 13 4.00 11.46 -7.69
C TYR A 13 3.88 10.04 -7.11
N ARG A 14 3.26 9.11 -7.85
CA ARG A 14 3.12 7.69 -7.47
C ARG A 14 4.46 7.03 -7.14
N SER A 15 5.55 7.34 -7.85
CA SER A 15 6.87 6.76 -7.57
C SER A 15 7.55 7.32 -6.31
N ILE A 16 7.17 8.53 -5.89
CA ILE A 16 7.76 9.26 -4.75
C ILE A 16 6.99 8.97 -3.45
N GLU A 17 5.67 8.77 -3.52
CA GLU A 17 4.80 8.47 -2.38
C GLU A 17 4.94 7.06 -1.81
N LEU A 18 5.36 6.08 -2.62
CA LEU A 18 5.50 4.69 -2.18
C LEU A 18 6.44 4.55 -0.96
N LYS A 19 7.26 5.56 -0.65
CA LYS A 19 8.29 5.54 0.43
C LYS A 19 7.91 6.27 1.73
N ALA A 20 6.66 6.72 1.88
CA ALA A 20 6.30 7.73 2.88
C ALA A 20 5.54 7.23 4.14
N HIS A 21 5.19 5.94 4.27
CA HIS A 21 4.64 5.32 5.50
C HIS A 21 3.69 6.18 6.36
N VAL A 22 2.65 6.76 5.75
CA VAL A 22 1.68 7.61 6.46
C VAL A 22 0.45 6.78 6.86
N SER A 23 -0.05 6.94 8.10
CA SER A 23 -1.32 6.31 8.50
C SER A 23 -2.53 7.07 7.94
N LEU A 24 -3.63 6.34 7.66
CA LEU A 24 -4.88 6.92 7.14
C LEU A 24 -5.48 7.95 8.12
N ASP A 25 -5.37 7.72 9.42
CA ASP A 25 -5.86 8.66 10.44
C ASP A 25 -5.09 9.98 10.43
N ASP A 26 -3.77 9.95 10.28
CA ASP A 26 -2.94 11.16 10.21
C ASP A 26 -3.32 12.01 8.99
N VAL A 27 -3.52 11.34 7.86
CA VAL A 27 -4.03 11.92 6.61
C VAL A 27 -5.38 12.59 6.82
N ILE A 28 -6.36 11.89 7.43
CA ILE A 28 -7.72 12.40 7.59
C ILE A 28 -7.72 13.62 8.50
N ASN A 29 -6.97 13.57 9.60
CA ASN A 29 -6.87 14.68 10.54
C ASN A 29 -6.27 15.91 9.85
N LYS A 30 -5.23 15.72 9.03
CA LYS A 30 -4.57 16.79 8.27
C LYS A 30 -5.50 17.43 7.23
N VAL A 31 -6.19 16.60 6.44
CA VAL A 31 -7.17 17.08 5.44
C VAL A 31 -8.33 17.79 6.13
N THR A 32 -8.82 17.26 7.25
CA THR A 32 -9.90 17.89 8.02
C THR A 32 -9.46 19.25 8.58
N GLN A 33 -8.21 19.37 9.04
CA GLN A 33 -7.64 20.64 9.51
C GLN A 33 -7.53 21.68 8.39
N GLU A 34 -6.95 21.32 7.23
CA GLU A 34 -6.83 22.27 6.11
C GLU A 34 -8.20 22.72 5.57
N VAL A 35 -9.19 21.82 5.59
CA VAL A 35 -10.56 22.21 5.24
C VAL A 35 -11.16 23.16 6.29
N ALA A 36 -10.84 23.00 7.58
CA ALA A 36 -11.26 23.95 8.61
C ALA A 36 -10.63 25.34 8.40
N GLU A 37 -9.32 25.39 8.08
CA GLU A 37 -8.60 26.64 7.75
C GLU A 37 -9.18 27.31 6.50
N LEU A 38 -9.58 26.50 5.50
CA LEU A 38 -10.28 26.97 4.31
C LEU A 38 -11.66 27.58 4.63
N VAL A 39 -12.41 26.97 5.56
CA VAL A 39 -13.69 27.53 6.04
C VAL A 39 -13.48 28.87 6.73
N GLU A 40 -12.44 29.00 7.56
CA GLU A 40 -12.11 30.30 8.16
C GLU A 40 -11.78 31.36 7.11
N ALA A 41 -11.00 31.01 6.09
CA ALA A 41 -10.67 31.91 5.00
C ALA A 41 -11.94 32.39 4.26
N ILE A 42 -12.89 31.47 4.00
CA ILE A 42 -14.20 31.76 3.41
C ILE A 42 -14.97 32.77 4.27
N VAL A 43 -15.05 32.55 5.59
CA VAL A 43 -15.74 33.45 6.52
C VAL A 43 -15.10 34.85 6.55
N LYS A 44 -13.75 34.91 6.50
CA LYS A 44 -12.97 36.15 6.54
C LYS A 44 -12.88 36.87 5.19
N TRP A 45 -13.43 36.32 4.11
CA TRP A 45 -13.31 36.87 2.75
C TRP A 45 -11.87 37.05 2.25
N ASN A 46 -10.94 36.22 2.74
CA ASN A 46 -9.54 36.31 2.35
C ASN A 46 -9.26 35.49 1.09
N TYR A 47 -9.44 36.07 -0.09
CA TYR A 47 -9.27 35.39 -1.38
C TYR A 47 -7.90 34.74 -1.59
N THR A 48 -6.82 35.39 -1.10
CA THR A 48 -5.46 34.85 -1.19
C THR A 48 -5.31 33.59 -0.35
N GLU A 49 -5.87 33.61 0.85
CA GLU A 49 -5.85 32.48 1.79
C GLU A 49 -6.77 31.35 1.30
N MET A 50 -7.96 31.66 0.77
CA MET A 50 -8.82 30.67 0.11
C MET A 50 -8.09 29.93 -1.02
N LYS A 51 -7.34 30.65 -1.86
CA LYS A 51 -6.57 30.04 -2.96
C LYS A 51 -5.44 29.14 -2.43
N LYS A 52 -4.80 29.55 -1.33
CA LYS A 52 -3.74 28.80 -0.65
C LYS A 52 -4.30 27.53 -0.03
N GLU A 53 -5.30 27.64 0.85
CA GLU A 53 -5.85 26.49 1.59
C GLU A 53 -6.58 25.50 0.67
N ALA A 54 -7.21 25.97 -0.41
CA ALA A 54 -7.75 25.10 -1.44
C ALA A 54 -6.65 24.28 -2.13
N GLY A 55 -5.54 24.93 -2.49
CA GLY A 55 -4.37 24.26 -3.06
C GLY A 55 -3.79 23.24 -2.08
N ASP A 56 -3.63 23.62 -0.82
CA ASP A 56 -3.05 22.77 0.22
C ASP A 56 -3.97 21.55 0.51
N ALA A 57 -5.30 21.73 0.55
CA ALA A 57 -6.27 20.63 0.70
C ALA A 57 -6.27 19.62 -0.46
N ILE A 58 -6.13 20.10 -1.72
CA ILE A 58 -5.92 19.20 -2.88
C ILE A 58 -4.65 18.39 -2.70
N VAL A 59 -3.56 19.06 -2.34
CA VAL A 59 -2.23 18.47 -2.21
C VAL A 59 -2.28 17.35 -1.17
N ASN A 60 -2.85 17.60 0.00
CA ASN A 60 -2.96 16.58 1.04
C ASN A 60 -3.84 15.40 0.65
N VAL A 61 -4.95 15.64 -0.05
CA VAL A 61 -5.80 14.54 -0.51
C VAL A 61 -5.13 13.71 -1.59
N LEU A 62 -4.37 14.33 -2.49
CA LEU A 62 -3.56 13.61 -3.47
C LEU A 62 -2.45 12.81 -2.77
N SER A 63 -1.70 13.44 -1.84
CA SER A 63 -0.66 12.78 -1.03
C SER A 63 -1.19 11.55 -0.31
N ALA A 64 -2.35 11.71 0.30
CA ALA A 64 -3.06 10.66 1.00
C ALA A 64 -3.49 9.52 0.08
N SER A 65 -4.02 9.87 -1.08
CA SER A 65 -4.59 8.90 -2.01
C SER A 65 -3.54 7.96 -2.56
N ALA A 66 -2.37 8.48 -2.93
CA ALA A 66 -1.33 7.62 -3.46
C ALA A 66 -0.42 7.00 -2.37
N ALA A 67 -0.30 7.60 -1.18
CA ALA A 67 0.20 6.89 0.01
C ALA A 67 -0.67 5.68 0.40
N MET A 68 -1.85 5.50 -0.19
CA MET A 68 -2.73 4.35 0.06
C MET A 68 -2.92 3.46 -1.16
N GLY A 69 -2.06 3.63 -2.17
CA GLY A 69 -2.10 2.80 -3.39
C GLY A 69 -3.36 2.98 -4.24
N ALA A 70 -4.19 3.99 -3.97
CA ALA A 70 -5.38 4.25 -4.78
C ALA A 70 -4.96 4.78 -6.15
N GLU A 71 -5.47 4.16 -7.22
CA GLU A 71 -5.15 4.60 -8.57
C GLU A 71 -5.71 6.02 -8.80
N LEU A 72 -4.81 6.98 -9.00
CA LEU A 72 -5.15 8.38 -9.31
C LEU A 72 -5.80 8.53 -10.70
N VAL A 73 -5.84 7.46 -11.48
CA VAL A 73 -6.26 7.44 -12.90
C VAL A 73 -7.78 7.40 -13.09
N ASP A 74 -8.55 7.12 -12.03
CA ASP A 74 -10.02 7.01 -12.10
C ASP A 74 -10.77 8.35 -12.07
N MET A 75 -10.07 9.49 -12.02
CA MET A 75 -10.81 10.75 -11.96
C MET A 75 -11.37 11.12 -13.34
N ARG A 76 -12.64 11.51 -13.35
CA ARG A 76 -13.18 12.37 -14.41
C ARG A 76 -12.54 13.75 -14.24
N TRP A 77 -11.35 13.89 -14.79
CA TRP A 77 -10.51 15.10 -14.77
C TRP A 77 -11.02 16.20 -15.73
N GLY A 78 -12.09 15.93 -16.48
CA GLY A 78 -12.74 16.91 -17.35
C GLY A 78 -13.40 18.01 -16.54
N PHE A 79 -13.06 19.27 -16.84
CA PHE A 79 -13.92 20.40 -16.53
C PHE A 79 -15.06 20.39 -17.55
N ASP A 80 -16.03 19.49 -17.39
CA ASP A 80 -17.20 19.48 -18.27
C ASP A 80 -18.07 20.69 -17.94
N GLY A 81 -17.84 21.77 -18.69
CA GLY A 81 -18.87 22.60 -19.32
C GLY A 81 -19.87 23.40 -18.48
N GLU A 82 -19.99 23.22 -17.17
CA GLU A 82 -21.01 23.94 -16.40
C GLU A 82 -20.50 25.24 -15.80
N TYR A 83 -21.12 26.34 -16.25
CA TYR A 83 -21.01 27.69 -15.69
C TYR A 83 -21.41 27.65 -14.20
N VAL A 84 -20.43 27.73 -13.31
CA VAL A 84 -20.70 27.80 -11.86
C VAL A 84 -20.95 29.25 -11.51
N SER A 85 -22.17 29.57 -11.08
CA SER A 85 -22.50 30.92 -10.63
C SER A 85 -21.60 31.31 -9.45
N ARG A 86 -21.13 32.57 -9.41
CA ARG A 86 -20.38 33.16 -8.27
C ARG A 86 -21.29 33.45 -7.07
N SER A 87 -22.36 32.71 -6.88
CA SER A 87 -23.21 32.94 -5.73
C SER A 87 -22.57 32.29 -4.50
N TYR A 88 -22.65 33.01 -3.39
CA TYR A 88 -22.35 32.55 -2.05
C TYR A 88 -23.02 31.20 -1.77
N GLU A 89 -24.23 31.00 -2.31
CA GLU A 89 -24.96 29.74 -2.24
C GLU A 89 -24.17 28.55 -2.79
N HIS A 90 -23.39 28.71 -3.87
CA HIS A 90 -22.64 27.59 -4.47
C HIS A 90 -21.42 27.18 -3.63
N LEU A 91 -20.71 28.14 -3.02
CA LEU A 91 -19.61 27.84 -2.09
C LEU A 91 -20.12 27.10 -0.85
N PHE A 92 -21.17 27.64 -0.22
CA PHE A 92 -21.76 27.05 0.97
C PHE A 92 -22.42 25.70 0.68
N LEU A 93 -23.08 25.54 -0.46
CA LEU A 93 -23.65 24.26 -0.87
C LEU A 93 -22.57 23.22 -1.17
N GLY A 94 -21.44 23.63 -1.76
CA GLY A 94 -20.26 22.77 -1.96
C GLY A 94 -19.69 22.28 -0.63
N LEU A 95 -19.47 23.19 0.32
CA LEU A 95 -18.98 22.88 1.67
C LEU A 95 -19.97 21.97 2.42
N TRP A 96 -21.25 22.27 2.34
CA TRP A 96 -22.30 21.48 2.99
C TRP A 96 -22.35 20.06 2.42
N LYS A 97 -22.32 19.90 1.09
CA LYS A 97 -22.25 18.58 0.42
C LYS A 97 -20.98 17.80 0.81
N TRP A 98 -19.84 18.48 0.90
CA TRP A 98 -18.60 17.89 1.39
C TRP A 98 -18.77 17.36 2.82
N ASN A 99 -19.23 18.22 3.74
CA ASN A 99 -19.42 17.84 5.13
C ASN A 99 -20.40 16.65 5.27
N GLN A 100 -21.52 16.65 4.54
CA GLN A 100 -22.45 15.52 4.53
C GLN A 100 -21.78 14.21 4.07
N LYS A 101 -20.96 14.26 3.01
CA LYS A 101 -20.20 13.09 2.55
C LYS A 101 -19.20 12.62 3.61
N ILE A 102 -18.46 13.52 4.26
CA ILE A 102 -17.51 13.18 5.32
C ILE A 102 -18.22 12.57 6.53
N GLN A 103 -19.34 13.13 6.97
CA GLN A 103 -20.13 12.59 8.08
C GLN A 103 -20.73 11.23 7.73
N ALA A 104 -21.19 11.05 6.49
CA ALA A 104 -21.65 9.76 6.00
C ALA A 104 -20.52 8.72 5.97
N LEU A 105 -19.31 9.10 5.57
CA LEU A 105 -18.13 8.23 5.63
C LEU A 105 -17.79 7.85 7.08
N ARG A 106 -17.83 8.81 8.01
CA ARG A 106 -17.63 8.59 9.44
C ARG A 106 -18.65 7.65 10.07
N TRP A 107 -19.88 7.64 9.57
CA TRP A 107 -20.98 6.82 10.10
C TRP A 107 -21.03 5.42 9.48
N ARG A 108 -20.69 5.31 8.20
CA ARG A 108 -20.89 4.09 7.40
C ARG A 108 -19.73 3.10 7.51
N TYR A 109 -18.56 3.58 7.91
CA TYR A 109 -17.35 2.79 8.08
C TYR A 109 -16.90 2.90 9.54
N SER A 110 -16.39 1.80 10.13
CA SER A 110 -15.54 1.92 11.31
C SER A 110 -14.34 2.83 10.94
N ARG A 111 -13.65 3.46 11.90
CA ARG A 111 -12.43 4.26 11.58
C ARG A 111 -11.44 3.46 10.71
N ASP A 112 -11.48 2.14 10.79
CA ASP A 112 -10.60 1.21 10.07
C ASP A 112 -11.05 0.86 8.63
N ASP A 113 -12.26 1.22 8.19
CA ASP A 113 -12.84 0.80 6.89
C ASP A 113 -13.05 1.94 5.87
N TRP A 114 -12.40 3.10 6.05
CA TRP A 114 -12.59 4.23 5.15
C TRP A 114 -12.17 3.91 3.71
N CYS A 115 -13.07 4.10 2.75
CA CYS A 115 -12.70 4.08 1.34
C CYS A 115 -11.99 5.41 0.99
N VAL A 116 -10.66 5.37 0.92
CA VAL A 116 -9.79 6.48 0.49
C VAL A 116 -10.29 7.13 -0.79
N THR A 117 -10.73 6.30 -1.72
CA THR A 117 -11.32 6.71 -3.00
C THR A 117 -12.51 7.64 -2.79
N SER A 118 -13.39 7.35 -1.84
CA SER A 118 -14.57 8.18 -1.54
C SER A 118 -14.21 9.50 -0.83
N LEU A 119 -13.24 9.48 0.09
CA LEU A 119 -12.72 10.70 0.72
C LEU A 119 -12.05 11.63 -0.31
N ARG A 120 -11.26 11.00 -1.19
CA ARG A 120 -10.59 11.62 -2.33
C ARG A 120 -11.60 12.29 -3.25
N GLU A 121 -12.60 11.55 -3.71
CA GLU A 121 -13.67 12.08 -4.57
C GLU A 121 -14.43 13.24 -3.92
N ALA A 122 -14.84 13.08 -2.66
CA ALA A 122 -15.58 14.13 -1.95
C ALA A 122 -14.77 15.43 -1.89
N THR A 123 -13.48 15.34 -1.55
CA THR A 123 -12.64 16.51 -1.36
C THR A 123 -12.21 17.14 -2.67
N CYS A 124 -11.88 16.35 -3.69
CA CYS A 124 -11.58 16.87 -5.03
C CYS A 124 -12.78 17.65 -5.61
N GLU A 125 -14.01 17.15 -5.45
CA GLU A 125 -15.21 17.86 -5.90
C GLU A 125 -15.40 19.20 -5.17
N PHE A 126 -15.17 19.23 -3.86
CA PHE A 126 -15.27 20.47 -3.09
C PHE A 126 -14.22 21.49 -3.50
N VAL A 127 -12.97 21.08 -3.67
CA VAL A 127 -11.92 22.03 -4.04
C VAL A 127 -12.10 22.56 -5.47
N LYS A 128 -12.64 21.77 -6.41
CA LYS A 128 -13.02 22.26 -7.74
C LYS A 128 -13.99 23.45 -7.65
N VAL A 129 -14.97 23.41 -6.74
CA VAL A 129 -15.92 24.52 -6.53
C VAL A 129 -15.19 25.78 -6.09
N ILE A 130 -14.22 25.66 -5.18
CA ILE A 130 -13.48 26.80 -4.65
C ILE A 130 -12.54 27.40 -5.68
N LEU A 131 -11.79 26.57 -6.41
CA LEU A 131 -10.90 27.05 -7.46
C LEU A 131 -11.67 27.81 -8.53
N ARG A 132 -12.84 27.30 -8.98
CA ARG A 132 -13.72 28.02 -9.93
C ARG A 132 -14.20 29.37 -9.39
N TYR A 133 -14.41 29.47 -8.07
CA TYR A 133 -14.83 30.73 -7.44
C TYR A 133 -13.70 31.77 -7.41
N VAL A 134 -12.49 31.33 -7.03
CA VAL A 134 -11.34 32.22 -6.77
C VAL A 134 -10.54 32.53 -8.05
N ASP A 135 -10.48 31.61 -9.02
CA ASP A 135 -9.70 31.77 -10.25
C ASP A 135 -10.35 31.04 -11.44
N ARG A 136 -10.90 31.80 -12.40
CA ARG A 136 -11.63 31.26 -13.56
C ARG A 136 -10.74 30.52 -14.56
N GLU A 137 -9.45 30.83 -14.60
CA GLU A 137 -8.51 30.25 -15.58
C GLU A 137 -7.55 29.25 -14.95
N ALA A 138 -7.54 29.12 -13.62
CA ALA A 138 -6.77 28.10 -12.93
C ALA A 138 -7.25 26.71 -13.34
N SER A 139 -6.44 26.06 -14.17
CA SER A 139 -6.57 24.63 -14.41
C SER A 139 -6.08 23.87 -13.18
N LEU A 140 -6.71 22.74 -12.89
CA LEU A 140 -6.27 21.83 -11.83
C LEU A 140 -4.80 21.41 -12.00
N SER A 141 -4.36 21.24 -13.26
CA SER A 141 -2.96 20.99 -13.60
C SER A 141 -2.00 22.07 -13.11
N GLN A 142 -2.35 23.35 -13.24
CA GLN A 142 -1.49 24.45 -12.75
C GLN A 142 -1.45 24.50 -11.23
N VAL A 143 -2.56 24.16 -10.56
CA VAL A 143 -2.61 24.09 -9.10
C VAL A 143 -1.75 22.93 -8.59
N VAL A 144 -1.80 21.77 -9.25
CA VAL A 144 -0.96 20.62 -8.93
C VAL A 144 0.51 20.95 -9.21
N GLU A 145 0.85 21.48 -10.39
CA GLU A 145 2.22 21.83 -10.80
C GLU A 145 2.84 22.85 -9.83
N LYS A 146 2.11 23.90 -9.46
CA LYS A 146 2.57 24.95 -8.54
C LYS A 146 2.78 24.46 -7.10
N ASN A 147 2.06 23.42 -6.68
CA ASN A 147 2.21 22.86 -5.34
C ASN A 147 3.08 21.60 -5.30
N THR A 148 3.63 21.16 -6.43
CA THR A 148 4.53 19.99 -6.54
C THR A 148 5.71 20.09 -5.59
N GLU A 149 6.39 21.22 -5.52
CA GLU A 149 7.56 21.34 -4.63
C GLU A 149 7.20 21.26 -3.14
N LYS A 150 6.08 21.88 -2.73
CA LYS A 150 5.59 21.76 -1.34
C LYS A 150 5.23 20.32 -1.01
N PHE A 151 4.59 19.64 -1.95
CA PHE A 151 4.27 18.23 -1.85
C PHE A 151 5.53 17.38 -1.70
N LEU A 152 6.53 17.57 -2.56
CA LEU A 152 7.80 16.83 -2.51
C LEU A 152 8.49 17.01 -1.16
N LYS A 153 8.51 18.24 -0.64
CA LYS A 153 9.01 18.53 0.72
C LYS A 153 8.22 17.84 1.82
N ARG A 154 6.89 17.72 1.68
CA ARG A 154 6.05 16.98 2.64
C ARG A 154 6.32 15.48 2.55
N VAL A 155 6.42 14.92 1.36
CA VAL A 155 6.79 13.50 1.17
C VAL A 155 8.17 13.21 1.73
N ASP A 156 9.15 14.07 1.51
CA ASP A 156 10.48 13.94 2.13
C ASP A 156 10.41 13.97 3.66
N ALA A 157 9.49 14.74 4.25
CA ALA A 157 9.29 14.76 5.69
C ALA A 157 8.63 13.48 6.23
N TYR A 158 7.93 12.73 5.38
CA TYR A 158 7.27 11.46 5.68
C TYR A 158 8.12 10.23 5.30
N LYS A 159 9.21 10.39 4.55
CA LYS A 159 10.19 9.30 4.34
C LYS A 159 10.66 8.79 5.70
N ALA A 160 10.76 7.47 5.82
CA ALA A 160 11.39 6.85 6.98
C ALA A 160 12.73 7.54 7.26
N LYS A 161 12.86 8.09 8.47
CA LYS A 161 14.09 8.78 8.92
C LYS A 161 15.12 7.81 9.49
N PHE A 162 14.88 6.52 9.28
CA PHE A 162 15.69 5.42 9.76
C PHE A 162 16.07 4.52 8.59
N ASP A 163 17.22 3.88 8.70
CA ASP A 163 17.60 2.81 7.78
C ASP A 163 16.93 1.51 8.26
N ILE A 164 16.17 0.84 7.38
CA ILE A 164 15.49 -0.40 7.77
C ILE A 164 16.51 -1.52 8.10
N TYR A 165 17.73 -1.44 7.55
CA TYR A 165 18.81 -2.37 7.85
C TYR A 165 19.28 -2.28 9.32
N ASP A 166 19.06 -1.15 10.01
CA ASP A 166 19.34 -0.99 11.45
C ASP A 166 18.41 -1.82 12.35
N PHE A 167 17.34 -2.38 11.78
CA PHE A 167 16.35 -3.18 12.50
C PHE A 167 16.52 -4.69 12.28
N VAL A 168 17.65 -5.14 11.76
CA VAL A 168 17.98 -6.56 11.58
C VAL A 168 19.25 -6.89 12.33
N ASP A 169 19.11 -7.69 13.38
CA ASP A 169 20.28 -8.22 14.11
C ASP A 169 20.86 -9.41 13.33
N SER A 170 22.17 -9.63 13.45
CA SER A 170 22.84 -10.79 12.87
C SER A 170 23.50 -11.63 13.97
N TYR A 171 23.33 -12.95 13.90
CA TYR A 171 23.89 -13.91 14.84
C TYR A 171 24.68 -14.98 14.09
N SER A 172 26.00 -14.97 14.27
CA SER A 172 26.88 -15.97 13.68
C SER A 172 26.70 -17.36 14.30
N ASP A 173 26.93 -18.39 13.49
CA ASP A 173 26.92 -19.80 13.88
C ASP A 173 25.55 -20.32 14.40
N PHE A 174 24.45 -19.69 13.96
CA PHE A 174 23.09 -20.11 14.30
C PHE A 174 22.26 -20.44 13.04
N PRO A 175 21.47 -21.53 13.02
CA PRO A 175 21.34 -22.55 14.07
C PRO A 175 22.51 -23.55 14.09
N LYS A 176 23.44 -23.44 13.14
CA LYS A 176 24.63 -24.28 13.01
C LYS A 176 25.83 -23.42 12.62
N LYS A 177 27.02 -23.93 12.90
CA LYS A 177 28.28 -23.29 12.54
C LYS A 177 28.35 -22.96 11.04
N GLY A 178 28.81 -21.76 10.71
CA GLY A 178 28.97 -21.26 9.35
C GLY A 178 27.73 -20.57 8.77
N ILE A 179 26.64 -20.46 9.53
CA ILE A 179 25.42 -19.75 9.10
C ILE A 179 25.34 -18.40 9.82
N GLU A 180 25.09 -17.33 9.07
CA GLU A 180 24.80 -16.01 9.61
C GLU A 180 23.28 -15.82 9.69
N PHE A 181 22.71 -15.95 10.88
CA PHE A 181 21.27 -15.82 11.08
C PHE A 181 20.84 -14.35 11.13
N LYS A 182 19.88 -13.96 10.28
CA LYS A 182 19.26 -12.64 10.33
C LYS A 182 18.00 -12.69 11.19
N ASP A 183 18.02 -11.98 12.31
CA ASP A 183 16.90 -11.87 13.24
C ASP A 183 16.07 -10.61 12.94
N ILE A 184 14.81 -10.84 12.58
CA ILE A 184 13.80 -9.81 12.30
C ILE A 184 13.14 -9.25 13.57
N SER A 185 13.46 -9.78 14.75
CA SER A 185 12.84 -9.38 16.01
C SER A 185 12.88 -7.86 16.28
N PRO A 186 13.93 -7.10 15.92
CA PRO A 186 13.91 -5.65 16.11
C PRO A 186 12.88 -4.94 15.22
N ILE A 187 12.63 -5.41 13.99
CA ILE A 187 11.51 -4.93 13.15
C ILE A 187 10.20 -5.10 13.90
N LEU A 188 9.95 -6.29 14.47
CA LEU A 188 8.71 -6.59 15.18
C LEU A 188 8.52 -5.77 16.46
N LYS A 189 9.62 -5.37 17.13
CA LYS A 189 9.61 -4.53 18.32
C LYS A 189 9.34 -3.05 18.01
N SER A 190 9.71 -2.60 16.81
CA SER A 190 9.55 -1.21 16.38
C SER A 190 8.24 -1.02 15.64
N GLN A 191 7.32 -0.25 16.22
CA GLN A 191 6.05 0.07 15.55
C GLN A 191 6.28 0.75 14.20
N GLU A 192 7.31 1.60 14.09
CA GLU A 192 7.62 2.34 12.86
C GLU A 192 8.19 1.41 11.78
N ALA A 193 9.16 0.56 12.13
CA ALA A 193 9.76 -0.39 11.19
C ALA A 193 8.76 -1.47 10.75
N MET A 194 7.92 -1.97 11.66
CA MET A 194 6.87 -2.94 11.32
C MET A 194 5.87 -2.35 10.31
N LYS A 195 5.39 -1.12 10.56
CA LYS A 195 4.53 -0.39 9.62
C LYS A 195 5.21 -0.19 8.28
N TYR A 196 6.50 0.18 8.30
CA TYR A 196 7.31 0.36 7.09
C TYR A 196 7.31 -0.88 6.22
N VAL A 197 7.75 -2.00 6.79
CA VAL A 197 7.92 -3.27 6.10
C VAL A 197 6.59 -3.79 5.56
N CYS A 198 5.52 -3.77 6.38
CA CYS A 198 4.22 -4.25 5.94
C CYS A 198 3.65 -3.40 4.80
N PHE A 199 3.89 -2.09 4.82
CA PHE A 199 3.46 -1.19 3.75
C PHE A 199 4.23 -1.45 2.45
N GLU A 200 5.57 -1.59 2.51
CA GLU A 200 6.39 -1.95 1.34
C GLU A 200 5.93 -3.27 0.72
N LEU A 201 5.70 -4.29 1.54
CA LEU A 201 5.17 -5.58 1.08
C LEU A 201 3.77 -5.46 0.47
N ALA A 202 2.87 -4.71 1.10
CA ALA A 202 1.52 -4.52 0.59
C ALA A 202 1.51 -3.90 -0.82
N GLN A 203 2.38 -2.91 -1.07
CA GLN A 203 2.49 -2.29 -2.39
C GLN A 203 2.92 -3.30 -3.46
N LYS A 204 3.91 -4.14 -3.15
CA LYS A 204 4.40 -5.22 -4.01
C LYS A 204 3.34 -6.30 -4.27
N CYS A 205 2.38 -6.48 -3.36
CA CYS A 205 1.30 -7.47 -3.45
C CYS A 205 -0.08 -6.89 -3.80
N SER A 206 -0.16 -5.62 -4.19
CA SER A 206 -1.41 -4.90 -4.46
C SER A 206 -2.24 -5.50 -5.60
N TRP A 207 -1.63 -6.27 -6.51
CA TRP A 207 -2.29 -6.96 -7.62
C TRP A 207 -2.97 -8.29 -7.25
N ALA A 208 -2.66 -8.87 -6.08
CA ALA A 208 -3.15 -10.20 -5.70
C ALA A 208 -4.64 -10.18 -5.32
N ASP A 209 -5.37 -11.28 -5.48
CA ASP A 209 -6.73 -11.39 -4.94
C ASP A 209 -6.71 -11.86 -3.48
N VAL A 210 -5.64 -12.55 -3.09
CA VAL A 210 -5.49 -13.18 -1.78
C VAL A 210 -4.01 -13.25 -1.38
N ILE A 211 -3.77 -13.09 -0.08
CA ILE A 211 -2.43 -13.20 0.50
C ILE A 211 -2.33 -14.57 1.20
N ALA A 212 -1.21 -15.25 1.03
CA ALA A 212 -0.95 -16.51 1.71
C ALA A 212 0.41 -16.49 2.40
N GLY A 213 0.49 -17.16 3.54
CA GLY A 213 1.71 -17.32 4.31
C GLY A 213 1.88 -18.76 4.79
N LEU A 214 3.10 -19.19 5.05
CA LEU A 214 3.41 -20.47 5.66
C LEU A 214 3.77 -20.31 7.15
N ASP A 215 3.30 -21.25 7.95
CA ASP A 215 3.61 -21.35 9.37
C ASP A 215 5.13 -21.27 9.66
N ALA A 216 5.64 -20.42 10.56
CA ALA A 216 4.93 -19.48 11.43
C ALA A 216 5.21 -18.00 11.09
N ARG A 217 6.47 -17.67 10.79
CA ARG A 217 6.94 -16.29 10.72
C ARG A 217 6.34 -15.50 9.56
N TRP A 218 5.95 -16.18 8.48
CA TRP A 218 5.28 -15.54 7.35
C TRP A 218 3.95 -14.90 7.76
N PHE A 219 3.29 -15.45 8.79
CA PHE A 219 2.02 -14.92 9.29
C PHE A 219 2.17 -13.52 9.90
N LEU A 220 3.34 -13.21 10.47
CA LEU A 220 3.59 -11.94 11.15
C LEU A 220 3.40 -10.76 10.20
N PHE A 221 3.89 -10.90 8.96
CA PHE A 221 3.75 -9.89 7.92
C PHE A 221 2.54 -10.14 7.03
N GLY A 222 2.27 -11.40 6.67
CA GLY A 222 1.21 -11.76 5.73
C GLY A 222 -0.19 -11.34 6.19
N VAL A 223 -0.49 -11.45 7.49
CA VAL A 223 -1.80 -11.04 8.04
C VAL A 223 -1.96 -9.52 7.98
N GLU A 224 -0.93 -8.76 8.37
CA GLU A 224 -1.01 -7.30 8.34
C GLU A 224 -1.03 -6.77 6.90
N VAL A 225 -0.29 -7.37 5.98
CA VAL A 225 -0.35 -7.06 4.54
C VAL A 225 -1.75 -7.31 3.98
N ALA A 226 -2.38 -8.44 4.32
CA ALA A 226 -3.75 -8.75 3.90
C ALA A 226 -4.74 -7.70 4.43
N LYS A 227 -4.59 -7.29 5.69
CA LYS A 227 -5.39 -6.25 6.33
C LYS A 227 -5.22 -4.89 5.64
N ILE A 228 -3.99 -4.45 5.39
CA ILE A 228 -3.69 -3.20 4.67
C ILE A 228 -4.36 -3.17 3.29
N LEU A 229 -4.34 -4.32 2.59
CA LEU A 229 -4.91 -4.44 1.26
C LEU A 229 -6.43 -4.71 1.24
N GLY A 230 -7.06 -4.95 2.39
CA GLY A 230 -8.46 -5.35 2.48
C GLY A 230 -8.75 -6.71 1.81
N LYS A 231 -7.77 -7.63 1.83
CA LYS A 231 -7.82 -8.93 1.14
C LYS A 231 -7.89 -10.09 2.13
N PRO A 232 -8.42 -11.26 1.72
CA PRO A 232 -8.35 -12.44 2.55
C PRO A 232 -6.89 -12.89 2.79
N PHE A 233 -6.66 -13.51 3.95
CA PHE A 233 -5.41 -14.20 4.25
C PHE A 233 -5.65 -15.72 4.33
N ILE A 234 -4.75 -16.50 3.74
CA ILE A 234 -4.82 -17.96 3.73
C ILE A 234 -3.60 -18.56 4.41
N MET A 235 -3.85 -19.43 5.40
CA MET A 235 -2.81 -20.15 6.11
C MET A 235 -2.40 -21.40 5.34
N ILE A 236 -1.11 -21.49 5.01
CA ILE A 236 -0.42 -22.74 4.71
C ILE A 236 0.23 -23.19 6.02
N ARG A 237 0.08 -24.46 6.40
CA ARG A 237 0.66 -24.96 7.66
C ARG A 237 1.34 -26.30 7.49
N LYS A 238 2.20 -26.65 8.45
CA LYS A 238 2.72 -28.01 8.56
C LYS A 238 1.57 -29.00 8.75
N LYS A 239 1.82 -30.25 8.35
CA LYS A 239 0.86 -31.36 8.47
C LYS A 239 0.17 -31.42 9.84
N TRP A 240 -1.12 -31.72 9.84
CA TRP A 240 -1.98 -31.91 11.01
C TRP A 240 -2.29 -30.65 11.81
N LYS A 241 -1.88 -29.45 11.35
CA LYS A 241 -2.18 -28.18 12.02
C LYS A 241 -3.44 -27.49 11.53
N LEU A 242 -3.99 -27.91 10.39
CA LEU A 242 -5.24 -27.37 9.84
C LEU A 242 -6.41 -28.31 10.12
N PRO A 243 -7.58 -27.80 10.57
CA PRO A 243 -8.76 -28.62 10.75
C PRO A 243 -9.45 -28.95 9.42
N GLY A 244 -10.24 -30.01 9.39
CA GLY A 244 -11.05 -30.37 8.23
C GLY A 244 -10.26 -31.03 7.09
N LYS A 245 -10.77 -30.92 5.86
CA LYS A 245 -10.16 -31.56 4.68
C LYS A 245 -9.02 -30.70 4.13
N THR A 246 -7.82 -31.26 4.03
CA THR A 246 -6.62 -30.61 3.51
C THR A 246 -6.18 -31.18 2.16
N VAL A 247 -5.32 -30.44 1.46
CA VAL A 247 -4.43 -30.93 0.40
C VAL A 247 -3.01 -30.63 0.88
N GLY A 248 -2.10 -31.59 0.69
CA GLY A 248 -0.71 -31.45 1.11
C GLY A 248 0.28 -31.67 -0.03
N ILE A 249 1.50 -31.23 0.20
CA ILE A 249 2.67 -31.57 -0.61
C ILE A 249 3.86 -31.85 0.31
N ASP A 250 4.58 -32.92 -0.02
CA ASP A 250 5.88 -33.22 0.58
C ASP A 250 6.97 -32.43 -0.11
N TYR A 251 7.93 -31.93 0.66
CA TYR A 251 9.14 -31.33 0.13
C TYR A 251 10.36 -31.71 0.96
N SER A 252 11.49 -31.81 0.26
CA SER A 252 12.76 -32.17 0.88
C SER A 252 13.40 -30.94 1.51
N LEU A 253 13.88 -31.11 2.73
CA LEU A 253 14.80 -30.19 3.41
C LEU A 253 16.23 -30.74 3.28
N GLU A 254 17.24 -29.94 3.65
CA GLU A 254 18.63 -30.44 3.74
C GLU A 254 18.76 -31.66 4.67
N TYR A 255 17.91 -31.73 5.70
CA TYR A 255 17.87 -32.83 6.66
C TYR A 255 16.42 -33.28 6.87
N GLY A 256 15.96 -34.20 6.03
CA GLY A 256 14.64 -34.85 6.12
C GLY A 256 13.62 -34.34 5.11
N SER A 257 12.37 -34.78 5.27
CA SER A 257 11.22 -34.27 4.52
C SER A 257 10.25 -33.57 5.47
N SER A 258 9.56 -32.57 4.94
CA SER A 258 8.47 -31.88 5.63
C SER A 258 7.26 -31.88 4.73
N GLU A 259 6.08 -31.79 5.33
CA GLU A 259 4.81 -31.76 4.61
C GLU A 259 4.04 -30.52 5.04
N ILE A 260 3.56 -29.78 4.03
CA ILE A 260 2.72 -28.61 4.22
C ILE A 260 1.34 -28.86 3.62
N GLU A 261 0.34 -28.27 4.25
CA GLU A 261 -1.07 -28.48 3.97
C GLU A 261 -1.81 -27.14 3.84
N LEU A 262 -2.89 -27.19 3.06
CA LEU A 262 -3.84 -26.10 2.90
C LEU A 262 -5.27 -26.67 2.91
N GLN A 263 -6.22 -25.93 3.49
CA GLN A 263 -7.62 -26.37 3.57
C GLN A 263 -8.29 -26.33 2.20
N LYS A 264 -8.98 -27.41 1.80
CA LYS A 264 -9.74 -27.46 0.54
C LYS A 264 -10.83 -26.40 0.44
N SER A 265 -11.38 -25.95 1.57
CA SER A 265 -12.41 -24.90 1.61
C SER A 265 -11.89 -23.52 1.24
N ALA A 266 -10.56 -23.31 1.28
CA ALA A 266 -9.97 -22.02 0.95
C ALA A 266 -10.02 -21.74 -0.57
N ILE A 267 -10.26 -22.76 -1.40
CA ILE A 267 -10.17 -22.71 -2.86
C ILE A 267 -11.30 -21.87 -3.47
N LYS A 268 -10.96 -20.75 -4.10
CA LYS A 268 -11.75 -20.18 -5.21
C LYS A 268 -10.89 -20.22 -6.47
N LYS A 269 -11.38 -20.85 -7.53
CA LYS A 269 -10.62 -21.05 -8.77
C LYS A 269 -10.14 -19.72 -9.35
N TRP A 270 -8.94 -19.73 -9.95
CA TRP A 270 -8.38 -18.63 -10.73
C TRP A 270 -8.01 -17.37 -9.95
N GLN A 271 -7.91 -17.45 -8.62
CA GLN A 271 -7.39 -16.35 -7.82
C GLN A 271 -5.88 -16.18 -8.03
N LYS A 272 -5.46 -14.92 -8.06
CA LYS A 272 -4.07 -14.49 -7.99
C LYS A 272 -3.62 -14.49 -6.54
N VAL A 273 -2.52 -15.18 -6.25
CA VAL A 273 -2.01 -15.34 -4.88
C VAL A 273 -0.64 -14.69 -4.76
N ALA A 274 -0.46 -13.85 -3.74
CA ALA A 274 0.87 -13.42 -3.31
C ALA A 274 1.29 -14.21 -2.06
N LEU A 275 2.48 -14.81 -2.12
CA LEU A 275 3.11 -15.46 -0.98
C LEU A 275 4.01 -14.45 -0.26
N ILE A 276 3.88 -14.36 1.06
CA ILE A 276 4.69 -13.48 1.91
C ILE A 276 5.64 -14.33 2.75
N ASP A 277 6.93 -14.04 2.72
CA ASP A 277 7.96 -14.63 3.59
C ASP A 277 8.61 -13.56 4.47
N ASP A 278 9.15 -13.94 5.63
CA ASP A 278 10.03 -13.08 6.38
C ASP A 278 11.47 -13.09 5.84
N LEU A 279 12.00 -14.27 5.49
CA LEU A 279 13.37 -14.39 5.02
C LEU A 279 13.49 -15.51 4.00
N LEU A 280 13.98 -15.14 2.83
CA LEU A 280 14.14 -16.02 1.70
C LEU A 280 15.62 -16.35 1.49
N ALA A 281 15.97 -17.63 1.68
CA ALA A 281 17.34 -18.15 1.55
C ALA A 281 17.44 -19.20 0.44
N THR A 282 17.12 -20.46 0.75
CA THR A 282 17.29 -21.61 -0.17
C THR A 282 16.09 -21.88 -1.09
N TRP A 283 15.03 -21.07 -0.99
CA TRP A 283 13.80 -21.16 -1.78
C TRP A 283 12.97 -22.45 -1.69
N GLY A 284 13.49 -23.53 -1.10
CA GLY A 284 12.82 -24.84 -1.08
C GLY A 284 11.42 -24.79 -0.45
N THR A 285 11.31 -24.11 0.69
CA THR A 285 10.03 -23.90 1.37
C THR A 285 9.04 -23.06 0.55
N MET A 286 9.55 -22.00 -0.10
CA MET A 286 8.76 -21.13 -0.97
C MET A 286 8.23 -21.85 -2.20
N LEU A 287 9.09 -22.62 -2.88
CA LEU A 287 8.69 -23.42 -4.03
C LEU A 287 7.67 -24.51 -3.67
N ALA A 288 7.81 -25.13 -2.49
CA ALA A 288 6.82 -26.08 -1.99
C ALA A 288 5.46 -25.41 -1.78
N ALA A 289 5.45 -24.22 -1.15
CA ALA A 289 4.24 -23.44 -0.93
C ALA A 289 3.58 -23.01 -2.27
N ALA A 290 4.37 -22.49 -3.21
CA ALA A 290 3.89 -22.11 -4.55
C ALA A 290 3.29 -23.31 -5.29
N SER A 291 3.99 -24.45 -5.30
CA SER A 291 3.51 -25.69 -5.93
C SER A 291 2.20 -26.20 -5.30
N LEU A 292 2.05 -26.09 -3.97
CA LEU A 292 0.81 -26.47 -3.28
C LEU A 292 -0.36 -25.57 -3.69
N VAL A 293 -0.11 -24.27 -3.78
CA VAL A 293 -1.09 -23.26 -4.20
C VAL A 293 -1.52 -23.51 -5.65
N GLU A 294 -0.57 -23.73 -6.56
CA GLU A 294 -0.84 -23.97 -7.99
C GLU A 294 -1.63 -25.26 -8.24
N LYS A 295 -1.40 -26.33 -7.45
CA LYS A 295 -2.21 -27.56 -7.49
C LYS A 295 -3.71 -27.31 -7.26
N LEU A 296 -4.07 -26.18 -6.68
CA LEU A 296 -5.45 -25.79 -6.37
C LEU A 296 -6.06 -24.83 -7.39
N TRP A 297 -5.45 -24.71 -8.59
CA TRP A 297 -5.89 -23.82 -9.68
C TRP A 297 -5.76 -22.34 -9.33
N TRP A 298 -4.81 -22.03 -8.45
CA TRP A 298 -4.38 -20.68 -8.17
C TRP A 298 -3.15 -20.33 -8.99
N SER A 299 -3.03 -19.05 -9.31
CA SER A 299 -1.87 -18.54 -10.04
C SER A 299 -0.97 -17.78 -9.05
N VAL A 300 0.24 -18.30 -8.83
CA VAL A 300 1.28 -17.60 -8.07
C VAL A 300 2.11 -16.83 -9.08
N ASN A 301 1.87 -15.52 -9.17
CA ASN A 301 2.61 -14.68 -10.12
C ASN A 301 3.78 -13.96 -9.46
N ASN A 302 3.68 -13.70 -8.16
CA ASN A 302 4.74 -12.99 -7.44
C ASN A 302 4.82 -13.43 -5.97
N VAL A 303 6.06 -13.41 -5.49
CA VAL A 303 6.49 -13.74 -4.13
C VAL A 303 7.12 -12.50 -3.55
N ALA A 304 6.70 -12.12 -2.33
CA ALA A 304 7.30 -11.00 -1.62
C ALA A 304 7.92 -11.46 -0.29
N CYS A 305 9.08 -10.92 0.06
CA CYS A 305 9.74 -11.20 1.32
C CYS A 305 10.27 -9.94 2.02
N VAL A 306 10.44 -10.01 3.35
CA VAL A 306 11.08 -8.91 4.09
C VAL A 306 12.57 -8.87 3.77
N ILE A 307 13.25 -10.01 3.90
CA ILE A 307 14.69 -10.16 3.59
C ILE A 307 14.86 -11.18 2.46
N SER A 308 15.63 -10.81 1.44
CA SER A 308 16.22 -11.75 0.48
C SER A 308 17.71 -11.90 0.77
N LEU A 309 18.19 -13.14 0.83
CA LEU A 309 19.62 -13.43 0.79
C LEU A 309 19.97 -13.74 -0.66
N ASP A 310 20.85 -12.93 -1.26
CA ASP A 310 21.25 -13.04 -2.66
C ASP A 310 22.27 -14.19 -2.84
N GLU A 311 21.84 -15.41 -2.51
CA GLU A 311 22.60 -16.66 -2.66
C GLU A 311 22.22 -17.41 -3.94
N GLU A 312 21.83 -16.70 -5.00
CA GLU A 312 21.38 -17.32 -6.26
C GLU A 312 22.41 -18.29 -6.85
N GLU A 313 23.70 -18.02 -6.65
CA GLU A 313 24.81 -18.89 -7.09
C GLU A 313 24.81 -20.25 -6.39
N LEU A 314 24.32 -20.33 -5.15
CA LEU A 314 24.22 -21.56 -4.36
C LEU A 314 22.97 -22.39 -4.71
N LEU A 315 22.03 -21.83 -5.47
CA LEU A 315 20.84 -22.54 -5.93
C LEU A 315 21.16 -23.47 -7.10
N SER A 316 20.51 -24.64 -7.13
CA SER A 316 20.58 -25.55 -8.27
C SER A 316 20.00 -24.90 -9.52
N SER A 317 20.47 -25.33 -10.70
CA SER A 317 19.96 -24.82 -11.99
C SER A 317 18.46 -25.06 -12.17
N GLU A 318 17.93 -26.15 -11.61
CA GLU A 318 16.49 -26.45 -11.64
C GLU A 318 15.70 -25.46 -10.78
N THR A 319 16.21 -25.12 -9.59
CA THR A 319 15.61 -24.12 -8.71
C THR A 319 15.59 -22.77 -9.41
N ARG A 320 16.70 -22.30 -9.98
CA ARG A 320 16.76 -21.02 -10.71
C ARG A 320 15.78 -20.97 -11.89
N PHE A 321 15.65 -22.07 -12.64
CA PHE A 321 14.69 -22.14 -13.73
C PHE A 321 13.24 -21.99 -13.24
N LYS A 322 12.86 -22.69 -12.16
CA LYS A 322 11.52 -22.52 -11.55
C LYS A 322 11.31 -21.09 -11.03
N LEU A 323 12.34 -20.49 -10.44
CA LEU A 323 12.28 -19.12 -9.93
C LEU A 323 12.05 -18.08 -11.03
N SER A 324 12.57 -18.29 -12.23
CA SER A 324 12.33 -17.38 -13.37
C SER A 324 10.84 -17.23 -13.75
N SER A 325 9.98 -18.13 -13.24
CA SER A 325 8.54 -18.09 -13.45
C SER A 325 7.79 -17.22 -12.43
N TYR A 326 8.46 -16.78 -11.36
CA TYR A 326 7.91 -15.94 -10.30
C TYR A 326 8.57 -14.56 -10.30
N ASP A 327 7.76 -13.51 -10.17
CA ASP A 327 8.29 -12.17 -9.91
C ASP A 327 8.57 -12.03 -8.42
N VAL A 328 9.83 -11.75 -8.08
CA VAL A 328 10.35 -11.78 -6.71
C VAL A 328 10.57 -10.36 -6.24
N SER A 329 10.06 -10.02 -5.07
CA SER A 329 10.23 -8.69 -4.50
C SER A 329 10.65 -8.76 -3.04
N SER A 330 11.75 -8.09 -2.68
CA SER A 330 12.20 -7.95 -1.28
C SER A 330 12.05 -6.51 -0.78
N VAL A 331 12.01 -6.33 0.55
CA VAL A 331 12.19 -5.02 1.19
C VAL A 331 13.68 -4.72 1.41
N MET A 332 14.43 -5.74 1.82
CA MET A 332 15.89 -5.70 2.01
C MET A 332 16.56 -6.85 1.26
N SER A 333 17.78 -6.62 0.79
CA SER A 333 18.63 -7.65 0.21
C SER A 333 19.99 -7.65 0.90
N TYR A 334 20.48 -8.82 1.27
CA TYR A 334 21.83 -9.03 1.79
C TYR A 334 22.62 -9.88 0.80
N GLN A 335 23.86 -9.47 0.55
CA GLN A 335 24.83 -10.21 -0.25
C GLN A 335 25.69 -11.13 0.61
#